data_AF-A0A5J6P8P1-F1
#
_entry.id   AF-A0A5J6P8P1-F1
#
_cell.length_a   1.000
_cell.length_b   1.000
_cell.length_c   1.000
_cell.angle_alpha   90.00
_cell.angle_beta   90.00
_cell.angle_gamma   90.00
#
_symmetry.space_group_name_H-M   'P 1'
#
loop_
_entity.id
_entity.type
_entity.pdbx_description
1 polymer ?
#
loop_
_entity_poly.entity_id
_entity_poly.type
_entity_poly.pdbx_seq_one_letter_code
_entity_poly.pdbx_strand_id
1 'polypeptide(L)'
;MNAINDAFINALLTDATYALGDATYKDFTGSKLADLLKNRMTPELASYIGDNFKIVTHIETDDAFGSGFDATVWENIDTGKKYVSMQGTVGAGDFLTDVDLTLGNGAPARQVIDMVNWWLKISTPVGQQAPQIAAVIPDVPYIEINPATFITIFRPAAPVPGEGLVSPGETVTVNGHSDPLREYRTP
;
A
#
# COMPACT_ATOMS: atom_id res chain seq x y z
N MET A 1 19.15 -5.77 18.34
CA MET A 1 18.34 -6.09 17.15
C MET A 1 19.07 -7.15 16.35
N ASN A 2 18.39 -8.24 16.02
CA ASN A 2 18.95 -9.33 15.22
C ASN A 2 18.41 -9.14 13.80
N ALA A 3 19.28 -8.73 12.86
CA ALA A 3 18.89 -8.42 11.48
C ALA A 3 18.09 -9.54 10.80
N ILE A 4 18.32 -10.81 11.20
CA ILE A 4 17.55 -11.95 10.69
C ILE A 4 16.10 -11.91 11.18
N ASN A 5 15.88 -11.55 12.45
CA ASN A 5 14.53 -11.42 13.01
C ASN A 5 13.78 -10.26 12.35
N ASP A 6 14.42 -9.10 12.19
CA ASP A 6 13.79 -7.95 11.53
C ASP A 6 13.42 -8.26 10.07
N ALA A 7 14.31 -8.93 9.33
CA ALA A 7 14.04 -9.37 7.96
C ALA A 7 12.89 -10.40 7.90
N PHE A 8 12.85 -11.34 8.84
CA PHE A 8 11.78 -12.33 8.93
C PHE A 8 10.42 -11.68 9.21
N ILE A 9 10.33 -10.77 10.19
CA ILE A 9 9.09 -10.05 10.50
C ILE A 9 8.64 -9.21 9.31
N ASN A 10 9.57 -8.52 8.65
CA ASN A 10 9.24 -7.74 7.46
C ASN A 10 8.65 -8.60 6.34
N ALA A 11 9.29 -9.73 6.03
CA ALA A 11 8.80 -10.67 5.01
C ALA A 11 7.42 -11.22 5.39
N LEU A 12 7.24 -11.60 6.66
CA LEU A 12 6.02 -12.20 7.16
C LEU A 12 4.83 -11.22 7.11
N LEU A 13 5.01 -9.97 7.54
CA LEU A 13 3.95 -8.94 7.49
C LEU A 13 3.63 -8.51 6.05
N THR A 14 4.63 -8.52 5.16
CA THR A 14 4.38 -8.28 3.74
C THR A 14 3.52 -9.39 3.16
N ASP A 15 3.85 -10.65 3.41
CA ASP A 15 3.09 -11.80 2.94
C ASP A 15 1.66 -11.81 3.50
N ALA A 16 1.50 -11.46 4.78
CA ALA A 16 0.20 -11.32 5.45
C ALA A 16 -0.72 -10.31 4.77
N THR A 17 -0.16 -9.27 4.16
CA THR A 17 -0.93 -8.20 3.54
C THR A 17 -1.75 -8.72 2.35
N TYR A 18 -1.25 -9.73 1.63
CA TYR A 18 -1.98 -10.40 0.53
C TYR A 18 -3.23 -11.18 0.95
N ALA A 19 -3.47 -11.37 2.26
CA ALA A 19 -4.68 -12.01 2.76
C ALA A 19 -5.83 -11.01 3.02
N LEU A 20 -5.54 -9.71 2.89
CA LEU A 20 -6.49 -8.64 3.13
C LEU A 20 -7.07 -8.18 1.78
N GLY A 21 -8.39 -8.12 1.66
CA GLY A 21 -9.06 -7.65 0.44
C GLY A 21 -10.11 -6.55 0.68
N ASP A 22 -10.08 -5.88 1.84
CA ASP A 22 -10.98 -4.77 2.17
C ASP A 22 -10.43 -3.93 3.34
N ALA A 23 -10.68 -2.62 3.34
CA ALA A 23 -10.28 -1.67 4.37
C ALA A 23 -10.99 -1.87 5.73
N THR A 24 -11.92 -2.82 5.86
CA THR A 24 -12.74 -3.04 7.08
C THR A 24 -12.01 -3.75 8.22
N TYR A 25 -10.77 -4.20 8.04
CA TYR A 25 -10.03 -4.98 9.04
C TYR A 25 -9.33 -4.18 10.15
N LYS A 26 -9.67 -2.89 10.32
CA LYS A 26 -9.09 -2.06 11.37
C LYS A 26 -9.27 -2.69 12.76
N ASP A 27 -8.22 -2.63 13.56
CA ASP A 27 -8.10 -3.18 14.92
C ASP A 27 -8.22 -4.72 15.01
N PHE A 28 -8.16 -5.44 13.88
CA PHE A 28 -8.11 -6.90 13.91
C PHE A 28 -6.81 -7.38 14.57
N THR A 29 -6.95 -8.36 15.47
CA THR A 29 -5.87 -9.01 16.22
C THR A 29 -6.38 -10.36 16.76
N GLY A 30 -5.51 -11.15 17.38
CA GLY A 30 -5.80 -12.46 17.96
C GLY A 30 -6.39 -13.44 16.96
N SER A 31 -7.38 -14.22 17.39
CA SER A 31 -8.01 -15.23 16.55
C SER A 31 -8.69 -14.65 15.30
N LYS A 32 -9.25 -13.44 15.37
CA LYS A 32 -9.87 -12.78 14.21
C LYS A 32 -8.87 -12.52 13.10
N LEU A 33 -7.67 -12.05 13.47
CA LEU A 33 -6.60 -11.83 12.51
C LEU A 33 -6.03 -13.17 12.02
N ALA A 34 -5.78 -14.12 12.93
CA ALA A 34 -5.28 -15.44 12.54
C ALA A 34 -6.22 -16.16 11.54
N ASP A 35 -7.54 -16.08 11.77
CA ASP A 35 -8.55 -16.66 10.88
C ASP A 35 -8.56 -16.03 9.49
N LEU A 36 -8.25 -14.74 9.39
CA LEU A 36 -8.12 -14.03 8.12
C LEU A 36 -6.87 -14.48 7.36
N LEU A 37 -5.76 -14.69 8.07
CA LEU A 37 -4.45 -15.01 7.48
C LEU A 37 -4.27 -16.50 7.11
N LYS A 38 -5.12 -17.40 7.60
CA LYS A 38 -4.98 -18.86 7.43
C LYS A 38 -4.96 -19.35 5.98
N ASN A 39 -5.51 -18.59 5.04
CA ASN A 39 -5.52 -18.94 3.62
C ASN A 39 -4.19 -18.58 2.91
N ARG A 40 -3.32 -17.82 3.59
CA ARG A 40 -2.05 -17.33 3.06
C ARG A 40 -0.84 -18.00 3.68
N MET A 41 -0.90 -18.30 4.97
CA MET A 41 0.23 -18.85 5.74
C MET A 41 -0.18 -20.00 6.65
N THR A 42 0.81 -20.68 7.24
CA THR A 42 0.53 -21.79 8.16
C THR A 42 -0.21 -21.29 9.41
N PRO A 43 -0.98 -22.15 10.10
CA PRO A 43 -1.68 -21.76 11.31
C PRO A 43 -0.77 -21.16 12.38
N GLU A 44 0.46 -21.67 12.53
CA GLU A 44 1.42 -21.18 13.52
C GLU A 44 1.87 -19.74 13.21
N LEU A 45 2.09 -19.42 11.93
CA LEU A 45 2.44 -18.07 11.50
C LEU A 45 1.24 -17.11 11.63
N ALA A 46 0.05 -17.57 11.26
CA ALA A 46 -1.17 -16.79 11.39
C ALA A 46 -1.47 -16.45 12.87
N SER A 47 -1.34 -17.44 13.77
CA SER A 47 -1.44 -17.24 15.21
C SER A 47 -0.36 -16.29 15.72
N TYR A 48 0.90 -16.47 15.30
CA TYR A 48 1.97 -15.57 15.69
C TYR A 48 1.65 -14.11 15.32
N ILE A 49 1.19 -13.83 14.11
CA ILE A 49 0.80 -12.48 13.71
C ILE A 49 -0.40 -11.99 14.53
N GLY A 50 -1.43 -12.83 14.67
CA GLY A 50 -2.61 -12.51 15.48
C GLY A 50 -2.25 -12.11 16.91
N ASP A 51 -1.34 -12.83 17.55
CA ASP A 51 -0.99 -12.63 18.96
C ASP A 51 -0.07 -11.43 19.18
N ASN A 52 0.71 -11.02 18.17
CA ASN A 52 1.76 -10.01 18.32
C ASN A 52 1.46 -8.68 17.61
N PHE A 53 0.51 -8.67 16.67
CA PHE A 53 0.23 -7.51 15.83
C PHE A 53 -1.27 -7.23 15.73
N LYS A 54 -1.57 -5.97 15.41
CA LYS A 54 -2.90 -5.53 14.99
C LYS A 54 -2.83 -4.72 13.71
N ILE A 55 -3.93 -4.69 12.97
CA ILE A 55 -4.10 -3.84 11.79
C ILE A 55 -4.50 -2.43 12.24
N VAL A 56 -3.70 -1.43 11.93
CA VAL A 56 -4.02 -0.01 12.20
C VAL A 56 -4.88 0.57 11.08
N THR A 57 -4.51 0.27 9.84
CA THR A 57 -5.26 0.63 8.64
C THR A 57 -4.81 -0.25 7.48
N HIS A 58 -5.72 -0.48 6.54
CA HIS A 58 -5.46 -1.15 5.29
C HIS A 58 -6.14 -0.38 4.15
N ILE A 59 -5.48 -0.31 3.01
CA ILE A 59 -6.06 0.14 1.75
C ILE A 59 -5.93 -1.01 0.75
N GLU A 60 -7.02 -1.26 0.06
CA GLU A 60 -7.13 -2.16 -1.08
C GLU A 60 -7.73 -1.32 -2.22
N THR A 61 -7.09 -1.31 -3.38
CA THR A 61 -7.67 -0.68 -4.57
C THR A 61 -7.79 -1.72 -5.67
N ASP A 62 -8.99 -1.87 -6.21
CA ASP A 62 -9.33 -2.89 -7.20
C ASP A 62 -8.31 -2.95 -8.36
N ASP A 63 -7.83 -4.15 -8.69
CA ASP A 63 -6.81 -4.36 -9.72
C ASP A 63 -7.31 -4.07 -11.15
N ALA A 64 -8.63 -4.15 -11.39
CA ALA A 64 -9.24 -3.99 -12.71
C ALA A 64 -9.74 -2.56 -12.98
N PHE A 65 -10.21 -1.87 -11.94
CA PHE A 65 -10.87 -0.56 -12.02
C PHE A 65 -10.21 0.52 -11.15
N GLY A 66 -9.41 0.12 -10.17
CA GLY A 66 -8.60 0.98 -9.31
C GLY A 66 -7.15 1.10 -9.80
N SER A 67 -6.23 1.32 -8.85
CA SER A 67 -4.80 1.45 -9.17
C SER A 67 -3.97 0.20 -8.85
N GLY A 68 -4.55 -0.81 -8.21
CA GLY A 68 -3.83 -1.98 -7.69
C GLY A 68 -2.83 -1.63 -6.57
N PHE A 69 -2.99 -0.46 -5.95
CA PHE A 69 -2.25 -0.08 -4.74
C PHE A 69 -2.91 -0.65 -3.50
N ASP A 70 -2.19 -1.56 -2.83
CA ASP A 70 -2.62 -2.13 -1.57
C ASP A 70 -1.53 -1.99 -0.51
N ALA A 71 -1.91 -1.56 0.69
CA ALA A 71 -0.97 -1.38 1.78
C ALA A 71 -1.61 -1.55 3.15
N THR A 72 -0.82 -1.99 4.12
CA THR A 72 -1.25 -2.17 5.51
C THR A 72 -0.26 -1.54 6.46
N VAL A 73 -0.80 -0.84 7.46
CA VAL A 73 -0.05 -0.47 8.65
C VAL A 73 -0.34 -1.49 9.75
N TRP A 74 0.70 -2.21 10.14
CA TRP A 74 0.70 -3.12 11.28
C TRP A 74 1.29 -2.40 12.49
N GLU A 75 0.77 -2.68 13.68
CA GLU A 75 1.36 -2.25 14.94
C GLU A 75 1.65 -3.47 15.79
N ASN A 76 2.90 -3.58 16.25
CA ASN A 76 3.26 -4.57 17.26
C ASN A 76 2.64 -4.18 18.61
N ILE A 77 1.85 -5.09 19.18
CA ILE A 77 1.00 -4.82 20.35
C ILE A 77 1.83 -4.46 21.59
N ASP A 78 2.96 -5.15 21.78
CA ASP A 78 3.79 -4.98 22.97
C ASP A 78 4.64 -3.71 22.93
N THR A 79 5.15 -3.37 21.74
CA THR A 79 6.12 -2.27 21.59
C THR A 79 5.54 -0.99 21.01
N GLY A 80 4.35 -1.06 20.41
CA GLY A 80 3.75 0.05 19.64
C GLY A 80 4.49 0.35 18.33
N LYS A 81 5.51 -0.43 17.95
CA LYS A 81 6.28 -0.21 16.71
C LYS A 81 5.40 -0.51 15.49
N LYS A 82 5.39 0.42 14.53
CA LYS A 82 4.61 0.30 13.29
C LYS A 82 5.45 -0.18 12.10
N TYR A 83 4.79 -0.97 11.27
CA TYR A 83 5.31 -1.52 10.02
C TYR A 83 4.33 -1.17 8.91
N VAL A 84 4.84 -0.63 7.80
CA VAL A 84 4.07 -0.32 6.60
C VAL A 84 4.46 -1.35 5.56
N SER A 85 3.50 -2.22 5.22
CA SER A 85 3.67 -3.28 4.24
C SER A 85 2.90 -2.91 2.99
N MET A 86 3.59 -2.82 1.87
CA MET A 86 3.00 -2.56 0.56
C MET A 86 2.98 -3.84 -0.26
N GLN A 87 1.87 -4.14 -0.92
CA GLN A 87 1.81 -5.21 -1.90
C GLN A 87 2.43 -4.71 -3.20
N GLY A 88 3.29 -5.54 -3.82
CA GLY A 88 3.72 -5.28 -5.19
C GLY A 88 2.58 -5.57 -6.16
N THR A 89 2.43 -4.73 -7.18
CA THR A 89 1.61 -5.04 -8.35
C THR A 89 2.24 -6.16 -9.17
N VAL A 90 1.41 -6.88 -9.92
CA VAL A 90 1.88 -7.69 -11.04
C VAL A 90 2.72 -6.79 -11.96
N GLY A 91 3.96 -7.19 -12.26
CA GLY A 91 4.89 -6.40 -13.07
C GLY A 91 5.76 -5.41 -12.29
N ALA A 92 5.78 -5.42 -10.95
CA ALA A 92 6.63 -4.49 -10.20
C ALA A 92 8.15 -4.71 -10.35
N GLY A 93 8.58 -5.85 -10.90
CA GLY A 93 9.94 -6.04 -11.42
C GLY A 93 10.24 -5.13 -12.62
N ASP A 94 9.26 -4.87 -13.49
CA ASP A 94 9.32 -3.81 -14.52
C ASP A 94 9.14 -2.43 -13.87
N PHE A 95 8.26 -2.26 -12.88
CA PHE A 95 7.96 -0.95 -12.28
C PHE A 95 9.18 -0.24 -11.67
N LEU A 96 10.08 -0.95 -10.97
CA LEU A 96 11.30 -0.34 -10.41
C LEU A 96 12.37 -0.04 -11.47
N THR A 97 12.34 -0.75 -12.59
CA THR A 97 13.30 -0.63 -13.68
C THR A 97 12.84 0.39 -14.74
N ASP A 98 11.52 0.57 -14.88
CA ASP A 98 10.83 1.39 -15.89
C ASP A 98 10.09 2.61 -15.30
N VAL A 99 10.38 3.05 -14.07
CA VAL A 99 9.97 4.40 -13.60
C VAL A 99 10.37 5.49 -14.61
N ASP A 100 11.35 5.21 -15.48
CA ASP A 100 11.81 6.08 -16.56
C ASP A 100 11.12 5.94 -17.94
N LEU A 101 10.14 5.03 -18.16
CA LEU A 101 9.49 4.98 -19.48
C LEU A 101 7.97 4.81 -19.37
N THR A 102 7.29 5.94 -19.53
CA THR A 102 5.86 6.11 -19.78
C THR A 102 4.95 6.37 -18.56
N LEU A 103 5.04 7.60 -18.04
CA LEU A 103 3.86 8.39 -17.58
C LEU A 103 2.79 8.59 -18.70
N GLY A 104 2.85 7.77 -19.76
CA GLY A 104 2.07 7.79 -20.97
C GLY A 104 0.83 6.89 -20.95
N ASN A 105 0.80 5.88 -20.07
CA ASN A 105 -0.34 4.97 -19.93
C ASN A 105 -0.82 4.93 -18.48
N GLY A 106 -1.51 5.98 -18.03
CA GLY A 106 -2.36 6.19 -16.83
C GLY A 106 -2.31 5.28 -15.57
N ALA A 107 -2.04 3.97 -15.64
CA ALA A 107 -1.98 3.05 -14.49
C ALA A 107 -0.83 3.35 -13.50
N PRO A 108 0.44 3.55 -13.92
CA PRO A 108 1.53 3.85 -12.96
C PRO A 108 1.30 5.16 -12.21
N ALA A 109 0.80 6.19 -12.90
CA ALA A 109 0.50 7.48 -12.28
C ALA A 109 -0.64 7.39 -11.26
N ARG A 110 -1.68 6.58 -11.53
CA ARG A 110 -2.78 6.35 -10.57
C ARG A 110 -2.30 5.66 -9.30
N GLN A 111 -1.41 4.67 -9.42
CA GLN A 111 -0.85 3.97 -8.27
C GLN A 111 -0.01 4.89 -7.38
N VAL A 112 0.83 5.74 -7.99
CA VAL A 112 1.61 6.74 -7.26
C VAL A 112 0.69 7.76 -6.56
N ILE A 113 -0.39 8.20 -7.22
CA ILE A 113 -1.36 9.11 -6.63
C ILE A 113 -2.02 8.49 -5.40
N ASP A 114 -2.50 7.26 -5.50
CA ASP A 114 -3.17 6.58 -4.38
C ASP A 114 -2.20 6.34 -3.22
N MET A 115 -0.96 5.93 -3.50
CA MET A 115 0.08 5.79 -2.49
C MET A 115 0.34 7.12 -1.74
N VAL A 116 0.57 8.20 -2.49
CA VAL A 116 0.86 9.53 -1.90
C VAL A 116 -0.34 10.03 -1.12
N ASN A 117 -1.54 9.96 -1.70
CA ASN A 117 -2.77 10.44 -1.08
C ASN A 117 -3.11 9.67 0.20
N TRP A 118 -3.00 8.34 0.17
CA TRP A 118 -3.19 7.49 1.33
C TRP A 118 -2.16 7.79 2.42
N TRP A 119 -0.88 7.84 2.06
CA TRP A 119 0.20 8.15 3.01
C TRP A 119 -0.01 9.49 3.70
N LEU A 120 -0.32 10.55 2.92
CA LEU A 120 -0.58 11.88 3.47
C LEU A 120 -1.80 11.91 4.37
N LYS A 121 -2.87 11.18 4.01
CA LYS A 121 -4.08 11.09 4.83
C LYS A 121 -3.81 10.43 6.19
N ILE A 122 -3.12 9.28 6.21
CA ILE A 122 -2.88 8.53 7.45
C ILE A 122 -1.80 9.18 8.34
N SER A 123 -0.89 9.96 7.76
CA SER A 123 0.20 10.61 8.50
C SER A 123 -0.12 12.04 8.95
N THR A 124 -1.11 12.69 8.33
CA THR A 124 -1.56 14.02 8.75
C THR A 124 -2.35 13.91 10.06
N PRO A 125 -2.02 14.69 11.10
CA PRO A 125 -2.73 14.64 12.39
C PRO A 125 -4.23 14.90 12.28
N VAL A 126 -5.02 14.27 13.17
CA VAL A 126 -6.45 14.55 13.32
C VAL A 126 -6.67 16.04 13.58
N GLY A 127 -7.64 16.63 12.88
CA GLY A 127 -7.95 18.06 12.94
C GLY A 127 -7.13 18.93 11.97
N GLN A 128 -6.22 18.34 11.20
CA GLN A 128 -5.53 18.99 10.09
C GLN A 128 -6.03 18.47 8.74
N GLN A 129 -5.81 19.26 7.69
CA GLN A 129 -6.15 18.90 6.31
C GLN A 129 -4.94 18.30 5.61
N ALA A 130 -5.05 17.05 5.18
CA ALA A 130 -4.05 16.35 4.40
C ALA A 130 -4.09 16.85 2.95
N PRO A 131 -2.97 17.33 2.39
CA PRO A 131 -2.89 17.69 0.98
C PRO A 131 -3.07 16.45 0.11
N GLN A 132 -3.64 16.63 -1.08
CA GLN A 132 -3.89 15.55 -2.04
C GLN A 132 -3.41 15.97 -3.42
N ILE A 133 -3.08 14.99 -4.26
CA ILE A 133 -2.68 15.17 -5.65
C ILE A 133 -3.65 14.47 -6.61
N ALA A 134 -3.74 14.97 -7.83
CA ALA A 134 -4.46 14.34 -8.94
C ALA A 134 -3.63 14.44 -10.23
N ALA A 135 -3.83 13.49 -11.14
CA ALA A 135 -3.30 13.55 -12.50
C ALA A 135 -4.26 14.29 -13.42
N VAL A 136 -3.70 15.03 -14.38
CA VAL A 136 -4.40 15.58 -15.53
C VAL A 136 -3.67 15.15 -16.77
N ILE A 137 -4.44 14.66 -17.75
CA ILE A 137 -3.99 14.57 -19.14
C ILE A 137 -4.30 15.94 -19.74
N PRO A 138 -3.28 16.75 -20.07
CA PRO A 138 -3.54 18.06 -20.65
C PRO A 138 -4.26 17.89 -22.00
N ASP A 139 -5.34 18.65 -22.22
CA ASP A 139 -5.91 18.84 -23.56
C ASP A 139 -4.90 19.63 -24.39
N VAL A 140 -3.94 18.93 -25.01
CA VAL A 140 -2.97 19.57 -25.91
C VAL A 140 -3.60 19.64 -27.30
N PRO A 141 -3.86 20.83 -27.86
CA PRO A 141 -4.30 20.95 -29.24
C PRO A 141 -3.17 20.52 -30.17
N TYR A 142 -3.26 19.27 -30.65
CA TYR A 142 -2.58 18.67 -31.80
C TYR A 142 -1.23 19.30 -32.17
N ILE A 143 -0.28 19.29 -31.24
CA ILE A 143 1.13 19.25 -31.62
C ILE A 143 1.37 17.80 -32.06
N GLU A 144 2.19 17.54 -33.07
CA GLU A 144 2.64 16.20 -33.48
C GLU A 144 3.50 15.56 -32.36
N ILE A 145 2.94 15.42 -31.16
CA ILE A 145 3.48 14.54 -30.15
C ILE A 145 3.19 13.14 -30.67
N ASN A 146 4.24 12.35 -30.86
CA ASN A 146 4.13 10.94 -31.13
C ASN A 146 3.02 10.35 -30.22
N PRO A 147 2.02 9.61 -30.74
CA PRO A 147 0.94 9.03 -29.94
C PRO A 147 1.43 8.12 -28.79
N ALA A 148 2.73 7.83 -28.72
CA ALA A 148 3.41 7.18 -27.60
C ALA A 148 3.79 8.09 -26.41
N THR A 149 3.53 9.41 -26.45
CA THR A 149 3.98 10.34 -25.40
C THR A 149 2.82 11.11 -24.77
N PHE A 150 1.99 10.45 -23.97
CA PHE A 150 1.13 11.17 -23.04
C PHE A 150 1.98 11.67 -21.86
N ILE A 151 1.87 12.96 -21.55
CA ILE A 151 2.52 13.53 -20.36
C ILE A 151 1.45 13.59 -19.28
N THR A 152 1.64 12.85 -18.18
CA THR A 152 0.82 13.02 -16.99
C THR A 152 1.35 14.18 -16.16
N ILE A 153 0.49 15.18 -15.88
CA ILE A 153 0.82 16.31 -15.00
C ILE A 153 0.12 16.11 -13.66
N PHE A 154 0.88 16.17 -12.56
CA PHE A 154 0.31 16.18 -11.21
C PHE A 154 -0.09 17.60 -10.81
N ARG A 155 -1.27 17.75 -10.21
CA ARG A 155 -1.76 19.01 -9.63
C ARG A 155 -2.31 18.80 -8.22
N PRO A 156 -2.39 19.84 -7.39
CA PRO A 156 -3.13 19.78 -6.14
C PRO A 156 -4.60 19.39 -6.37
N ALA A 157 -5.11 18.53 -5.50
CA ALA A 157 -6.52 18.15 -5.41
C ALA A 157 -7.14 18.70 -4.11
N ALA A 158 -8.45 18.51 -3.94
CA ALA A 158 -9.13 18.92 -2.72
C ALA A 158 -8.54 18.17 -1.52
N PRO A 159 -8.14 18.87 -0.44
CA PRO A 159 -7.56 18.22 0.72
C PRO A 159 -8.62 17.43 1.51
N VAL A 160 -8.18 16.40 2.22
CA VAL A 160 -9.04 15.52 3.04
C VAL A 160 -8.67 15.63 4.52
N PRO A 161 -9.57 15.33 5.47
CA PRO A 161 -9.20 15.28 6.89
C PRO A 161 -8.09 14.24 7.14
N GLY A 162 -7.08 14.63 7.92
CA GLY A 162 -6.03 13.72 8.38
C GLY A 162 -6.53 12.74 9.46
N GLU A 163 -5.93 11.55 9.50
CA GLU A 163 -6.32 10.48 10.42
C GLU A 163 -5.34 10.27 11.58
N GLY A 164 -4.12 10.80 11.49
CA GLY A 164 -3.10 10.73 12.56
C GLY A 164 -2.73 9.32 13.00
N LEU A 165 -2.85 8.33 12.11
CA LEU A 165 -2.55 6.92 12.40
C LEU A 165 -1.05 6.64 12.42
N VAL A 166 -0.26 7.45 11.71
CA VAL A 166 1.20 7.46 11.77
C VAL A 166 1.62 8.87 12.16
N SER A 167 2.40 9.02 13.24
CA SER A 167 2.78 10.35 13.70
C SER A 167 3.92 10.92 12.88
N PRO A 168 3.93 12.23 12.57
CA PRO A 168 5.08 12.89 11.97
C PRO A 168 6.35 12.69 12.83
N GLY A 169 7.40 12.10 12.26
CA GLY A 169 8.65 11.79 12.97
C GLY A 169 8.67 10.44 13.71
N GLU A 170 7.59 9.66 13.65
CA GLU A 170 7.58 8.26 14.09
C GLU A 170 8.45 7.41 13.15
N THR A 171 9.39 6.66 13.72
CA THR A 171 10.18 5.70 12.92
C THR A 171 9.30 4.52 12.54
N VAL A 172 8.92 4.46 11.27
CA VAL A 172 8.20 3.33 10.69
C VAL A 172 9.15 2.44 9.88
N THR A 173 8.94 1.12 9.93
CA THR A 173 9.61 0.20 9.00
C THR A 173 8.75 0.05 7.75
N VAL A 174 9.31 0.32 6.57
CA VAL A 174 8.61 0.11 5.28
C VAL A 174 9.15 -1.16 4.61
N ASN A 175 8.26 -2.03 4.15
CA ASN A 175 8.60 -3.26 3.45
C ASN A 175 7.59 -3.57 2.31
N GLY A 176 7.99 -4.43 1.39
CA GLY A 176 7.19 -4.83 0.24
C GLY A 176 7.87 -5.91 -0.59
N HIS A 177 7.08 -6.71 -1.29
CA HIS A 177 7.54 -7.66 -2.31
C HIS A 177 6.44 -7.87 -3.35
N SER A 178 6.81 -8.37 -4.53
CA SER A 178 5.86 -8.83 -5.54
C SER A 178 5.46 -10.28 -5.28
N ASP A 179 4.20 -10.64 -5.52
CA ASP A 179 3.76 -12.03 -5.55
C ASP A 179 3.45 -12.45 -7.00
N PRO A 180 4.31 -13.27 -7.64
CA PRO A 180 4.10 -13.74 -9.01
C PRO A 180 2.92 -14.69 -9.17
N LEU A 181 2.27 -15.15 -8.08
CA LEU A 181 1.18 -16.12 -8.12
C LEU A 181 -0.22 -15.51 -7.87
N ARG A 182 -0.33 -14.18 -7.69
CA ARG A 182 -1.61 -13.51 -7.39
C ARG A 182 -2.67 -13.70 -8.50
N GLU A 183 -2.26 -13.71 -9.78
CA GLU A 183 -3.19 -13.86 -10.92
C GLU A 183 -3.86 -15.24 -11.05
N TYR A 184 -3.32 -16.28 -10.41
CA TYR A 184 -3.87 -17.64 -10.51
C TYR A 184 -4.91 -17.93 -9.42
N ARG A 185 -5.28 -16.94 -8.62
CA ARG A 185 -6.23 -17.06 -7.51
C ARG A 185 -7.44 -16.14 -7.69
N THR A 186 -8.13 -16.22 -8.82
CA THR A 186 -9.57 -15.90 -8.84
C THR A 186 -10.37 -17.14 -8.45
N PRO A 187 -11.52 -16.99 -7.75
CA PRO A 187 -12.42 -18.12 -7.46
C PRO A 187 -12.95 -18.81 -8.72
#